data_AF-A0A221R320-F1
#
_entry.id   AF-A0A221R320-F1
#
_cell.length_a   1.000
_cell.length_b   1.000
_cell.length_c   1.000
_cell.angle_alpha   90.00
_cell.angle_beta   90.00
_cell.angle_gamma   90.00
#
_symmetry.space_group_name_H-M   'P 1'
#
loop_
_entity.id
_entity.type
_entity.pdbx_description
1 polymer ?
#
loop_
_entity_poly.entity_id
_entity_poly.type
_entity_poly.pdbx_seq_one_letter_code
_entity_poly.pdbx_strand_id
1 'polypeptide(L)'
;MGITRAAPVGRAVAAARDYGRDLASSGLVRVRRSLFPAIAMTVGAVLAYFIAEDVLGHSGPIFAATSALISLGFGRDLTVRKVLEVAIGCTLGIAVGDLLMHFLGAGLWQAGIILFVSILLARFLDRGVIFATQLGLQSVLVVLLPAPAGGPFTRSLDAVVGGLIALTMTALLPRDPRVQPRRDLQELVGMFSTMLRECSAALADADSTRAWHALVRGRSSQSLVDAIRGSLKASSEVTRIAPAYRRHRAELEEIERAVEFLDLGLRNGRVVARRLTSVINNAALTQTAADSIADLLAETADALDDVALGLVAERREERRAQMRTARLELADIAARAHPRQLHVERLEGEALVILLRPMLVDLLEATGHAHDEAVALLPRL
;
A
#
# COMPACT_ATOMS: atom_id res chain seq x y z
N MET A 1 29.48 10.95 55.03
CA MET A 1 28.35 11.57 54.30
C MET A 1 28.08 10.71 53.07
N GLY A 2 27.18 9.73 53.19
CA GLY A 2 26.94 8.71 52.17
C GLY A 2 25.90 9.17 51.15
N ILE A 3 26.24 9.10 49.87
CA ILE A 3 25.31 9.34 48.76
C ILE A 3 24.87 7.97 48.24
N THR A 4 23.70 7.52 48.67
CA THR A 4 23.01 6.34 48.15
C THR A 4 22.46 6.63 46.75
N ARG A 5 23.14 6.17 45.69
CA ARG A 5 22.57 6.05 44.35
C ARG A 5 21.81 4.73 44.24
N ALA A 6 20.50 4.76 44.52
CA ALA A 6 19.58 3.67 44.22
C ALA A 6 18.37 4.22 43.45
N ALA A 7 18.48 4.34 42.12
CA ALA A 7 17.32 4.68 41.26
C ALA A 7 17.38 4.23 39.77
N PRO A 8 18.03 3.13 39.33
CA PRO A 8 17.90 2.69 37.94
C PRO A 8 16.72 1.74 37.67
N VAL A 9 16.22 1.02 38.68
CA VAL A 9 15.23 -0.07 38.48
C VAL A 9 13.81 0.46 38.24
N GLY A 10 13.39 1.52 38.93
CA GLY A 10 12.03 2.06 38.82
C GLY A 10 11.69 2.65 37.44
N ARG A 11 12.68 3.24 36.75
CA ARG A 11 12.51 3.78 35.40
C ARG A 11 12.43 2.70 34.32
N ALA A 12 13.18 1.60 34.49
CA ALA A 12 13.15 0.47 33.57
C ALA A 12 11.80 -0.29 33.63
N VAL A 13 11.22 -0.43 34.82
CA VAL A 13 9.90 -1.06 35.01
C VAL A 13 8.78 -0.18 34.44
N ALA A 14 8.86 1.14 34.59
CA ALA A 14 7.92 2.07 33.99
C ALA A 14 7.98 2.02 32.44
N ALA A 15 9.18 2.08 31.86
CA ALA A 15 9.38 1.99 30.42
C ALA A 15 8.91 0.64 29.83
N ALA A 16 9.12 -0.48 30.54
CA ALA A 16 8.62 -1.79 30.12
C ALA A 16 7.09 -1.89 30.17
N ARG A 17 6.46 -1.25 31.17
CA ARG A 17 4.99 -1.20 31.29
C ARG A 17 4.36 -0.32 30.22
N ASP A 18 4.99 0.81 29.89
CA ASP A 18 4.52 1.71 28.85
C ASP A 18 4.73 1.10 27.46
N TYR A 19 5.86 0.44 27.21
CA TYR A 19 6.08 -0.36 26.00
C TYR A 19 5.06 -1.51 25.88
N GLY A 20 4.75 -2.20 26.97
CA GLY A 20 3.72 -3.24 27.00
C GLY A 20 2.30 -2.71 26.71
N ARG A 21 1.99 -1.50 27.19
CA ARG A 21 0.72 -0.82 26.90
C ARG A 21 0.63 -0.34 25.46
N ASP A 22 1.72 0.17 24.89
CA ASP A 22 1.80 0.58 23.49
C ASP A 22 1.74 -0.63 22.55
N LEU A 23 2.35 -1.75 22.94
CA LEU A 23 2.24 -3.01 22.22
C LEU A 23 0.81 -3.57 22.27
N ALA A 24 0.16 -3.49 23.44
CA ALA A 24 -1.22 -3.93 23.63
C ALA A 24 -2.21 -3.03 22.88
N SER A 25 -2.07 -1.71 22.93
CA SER A 25 -2.93 -0.75 22.24
C SER A 25 -2.78 -0.88 20.72
N SER A 26 -1.55 -1.00 20.22
CA SER A 26 -1.25 -1.28 18.82
C SER A 26 -1.79 -2.65 18.40
N GLY A 27 -1.69 -3.65 19.28
CA GLY A 27 -2.26 -4.99 19.09
C GLY A 27 -3.78 -4.98 18.98
N LEU A 28 -4.46 -4.26 19.87
CA LEU A 28 -5.92 -4.08 19.87
C LEU A 28 -6.42 -3.40 18.60
N VAL A 29 -5.71 -2.39 18.11
CA VAL A 29 -6.03 -1.74 16.83
C VAL A 29 -5.87 -2.74 15.67
N ARG A 30 -4.80 -3.56 15.67
CA ARG A 30 -4.62 -4.62 14.65
C ARG A 30 -5.73 -5.67 14.71
N VAL A 31 -6.07 -6.17 15.90
CA VAL A 31 -7.16 -7.15 16.08
C VAL A 31 -8.47 -6.57 15.57
N ARG A 32 -8.85 -5.37 16.00
CA ARG A 32 -10.09 -4.71 15.54
C ARG A 32 -10.15 -4.54 14.02
N ARG A 33 -9.04 -4.16 13.38
CA ARG A 33 -8.95 -4.04 11.91
C ARG A 33 -9.03 -5.41 11.22
N SER A 34 -8.60 -6.48 11.88
CA SER A 34 -8.59 -7.85 11.34
C SER A 34 -9.81 -8.70 11.72
N LEU A 35 -10.72 -8.21 12.56
CA LEU A 35 -11.90 -8.98 13.01
C LEU A 35 -12.76 -9.46 11.85
N PHE A 36 -13.12 -8.57 10.92
CA PHE A 36 -13.95 -8.94 9.79
C PHE A 36 -13.27 -9.93 8.83
N PRO A 37 -12.00 -9.71 8.39
CA PRO A 37 -11.23 -10.73 7.68
C PRO A 37 -11.14 -12.07 8.41
N ALA A 38 -10.91 -12.06 9.72
CA ALA A 38 -10.80 -13.28 10.51
C ALA A 38 -12.14 -14.05 10.52
N ILE A 39 -13.26 -13.36 10.74
CA ILE A 39 -14.60 -13.98 10.68
C ILE A 39 -14.85 -14.57 9.30
N ALA A 40 -14.53 -13.84 8.23
CA ALA A 40 -14.70 -14.32 6.86
C ALA A 40 -13.88 -15.60 6.59
N MET A 41 -12.62 -15.62 7.02
CA MET A 41 -11.73 -16.77 6.89
C MET A 41 -12.26 -17.97 7.69
N THR A 42 -12.71 -17.75 8.93
CA THR A 42 -13.29 -18.79 9.78
C THR A 42 -14.56 -19.37 9.14
N VAL A 43 -15.50 -18.51 8.73
CA VAL A 43 -16.74 -18.93 8.09
C VAL A 43 -16.46 -19.68 6.79
N GLY A 44 -15.53 -19.21 5.97
CA GLY A 44 -15.17 -19.87 4.71
C GLY A 44 -14.53 -21.23 4.90
N ALA A 45 -13.62 -21.36 5.86
CA ALA A 45 -13.00 -22.64 6.20
C ALA A 45 -14.03 -23.66 6.73
N VAL A 46 -14.90 -23.23 7.64
CA VAL A 46 -15.95 -24.09 8.20
C VAL A 46 -16.98 -24.48 7.14
N LEU A 47 -17.38 -23.54 6.28
CA LEU A 47 -18.33 -23.81 5.20
C LEU A 47 -17.74 -24.77 4.16
N ALA A 48 -16.45 -24.64 3.83
CA ALA A 48 -15.78 -25.55 2.90
C ALA A 48 -15.70 -26.97 3.45
N TYR A 49 -15.39 -27.10 4.73
CA TYR A 49 -15.42 -28.37 5.43
C TYR A 49 -16.82 -28.99 5.41
N PHE A 50 -17.83 -28.23 5.84
CA PHE A 50 -19.22 -28.68 5.90
C PHE A 50 -19.74 -29.12 4.52
N ILE A 51 -19.49 -28.37 3.46
CA ILE A 51 -19.93 -28.75 2.11
C ILE A 51 -19.21 -30.01 1.62
N ALA A 52 -17.91 -30.14 1.87
CA ALA A 52 -17.19 -31.34 1.48
C ALA A 52 -17.63 -32.59 2.28
N GLU A 53 -17.93 -32.44 3.56
CA GLU A 53 -18.34 -33.57 4.42
C GLU A 53 -19.81 -33.95 4.19
N ASP A 54 -20.74 -33.02 4.41
CA ASP A 54 -22.17 -33.32 4.46
C ASP A 54 -22.84 -33.36 3.07
N VAL A 55 -22.32 -32.59 2.10
CA VAL A 55 -22.92 -32.52 0.75
C VAL A 55 -22.23 -33.49 -0.21
N LEU A 56 -20.91 -33.60 -0.15
CA LEU A 56 -20.13 -34.49 -1.04
C LEU A 56 -19.81 -35.86 -0.40
N GLY A 57 -20.02 -36.03 0.91
CA GLY A 57 -19.82 -37.30 1.60
C GLY A 57 -18.35 -37.64 1.85
N HIS A 58 -17.44 -36.67 1.80
CA HIS A 58 -16.02 -36.91 2.02
C HIS A 58 -15.71 -37.08 3.52
N SER A 59 -14.86 -38.05 3.88
CA SER A 59 -14.50 -38.30 5.28
C SER A 59 -13.31 -37.44 5.72
N GLY A 60 -13.55 -36.49 6.63
CA GLY A 60 -12.50 -35.61 7.19
C GLY A 60 -11.83 -34.67 6.17
N PRO A 61 -12.57 -33.81 5.45
CA PRO A 61 -12.08 -32.97 4.35
C PRO A 61 -11.25 -31.75 4.82
N ILE A 62 -10.13 -32.02 5.50
CA ILE A 62 -9.23 -30.98 6.04
C ILE A 62 -8.69 -30.08 4.92
N PHE A 63 -8.46 -30.62 3.72
CA PHE A 63 -7.95 -29.87 2.58
C PHE A 63 -8.94 -28.84 2.03
N ALA A 64 -10.25 -29.07 2.19
CA ALA A 64 -11.27 -28.07 1.84
C ALA A 64 -11.18 -26.88 2.80
N ALA A 65 -11.10 -27.16 4.10
CA ALA A 65 -10.96 -26.15 5.14
C ALA A 65 -9.65 -25.34 4.98
N THR A 66 -8.51 -26.02 4.81
CA THR A 66 -7.21 -25.34 4.70
C THR A 66 -7.09 -24.59 3.39
N SER A 67 -7.56 -25.14 2.27
CA SER A 67 -7.58 -24.43 0.98
C SER A 67 -8.42 -23.15 1.06
N ALA A 68 -9.62 -23.21 1.64
CA ALA A 68 -10.44 -22.03 1.85
C ALA A 68 -9.79 -21.01 2.79
N LEU A 69 -9.23 -21.48 3.92
CA LEU A 69 -8.55 -20.64 4.91
C LEU A 69 -7.33 -19.94 4.32
N ILE A 70 -6.52 -20.65 3.54
CA ILE A 70 -5.29 -20.15 2.93
C ILE A 70 -5.62 -19.22 1.76
N SER A 71 -6.65 -19.54 0.97
CA SER A 71 -7.04 -18.72 -0.18
C SER A 71 -7.74 -17.42 0.24
N LEU A 72 -8.54 -17.43 1.33
CA LEU A 72 -9.08 -16.24 1.97
C LEU A 72 -8.06 -15.53 2.87
N GLY A 73 -7.06 -16.29 3.31
CA GLY A 73 -5.92 -15.85 4.06
C GLY A 73 -4.88 -15.20 3.16
N PHE A 74 -4.01 -14.42 3.77
CA PHE A 74 -3.00 -13.58 3.12
C PHE A 74 -3.53 -12.28 2.51
N GLY A 75 -3.01 -11.18 3.06
CA GLY A 75 -2.71 -9.96 2.30
C GLY A 75 -3.63 -8.77 2.53
N ARG A 76 -3.01 -7.58 2.47
CA ARG A 76 -3.67 -6.29 2.26
C ARG A 76 -4.42 -6.25 0.92
N ASP A 77 -4.11 -7.17 0.00
CA ASP A 77 -4.56 -7.23 -1.39
C ASP A 77 -5.29 -8.54 -1.73
N LEU A 78 -6.41 -8.83 -1.07
CA LEU A 78 -7.25 -9.99 -1.41
C LEU A 78 -8.00 -9.74 -2.73
N THR A 79 -7.36 -10.04 -3.86
CA THR A 79 -7.98 -10.00 -5.19
C THR A 79 -8.45 -11.38 -5.61
N VAL A 80 -9.48 -11.46 -6.45
CA VAL A 80 -9.96 -12.72 -7.04
C VAL A 80 -8.82 -13.46 -7.74
N ARG A 81 -7.93 -12.74 -8.42
CA ARG A 81 -6.74 -13.33 -9.06
C ARG A 81 -5.81 -13.98 -8.04
N LYS A 82 -5.55 -13.32 -6.90
CA LYS A 82 -4.66 -13.89 -5.89
C LYS A 82 -5.29 -15.09 -5.20
N VAL A 83 -6.58 -15.02 -4.89
CA VAL A 83 -7.36 -16.16 -4.35
C VAL A 83 -7.28 -17.34 -5.32
N LEU A 84 -7.44 -17.11 -6.63
CA LEU A 84 -7.33 -18.15 -7.65
C LEU A 84 -5.91 -18.72 -7.74
N GLU A 85 -4.88 -17.88 -7.77
CA GLU A 85 -3.47 -18.29 -7.80
C GLU A 85 -3.13 -19.18 -6.59
N VAL A 86 -3.59 -18.79 -5.41
CA VAL A 86 -3.39 -19.54 -4.16
C VAL A 86 -4.20 -20.84 -4.17
N ALA A 87 -5.47 -20.83 -4.58
CA ALA A 87 -6.31 -22.02 -4.68
C ALA A 87 -5.73 -23.05 -5.66
N ILE A 88 -5.21 -22.60 -6.81
CA ILE A 88 -4.50 -23.44 -7.78
C ILE A 88 -3.22 -23.99 -7.16
N GLY A 89 -2.43 -23.17 -6.48
CA GLY A 89 -1.22 -23.61 -5.79
C GLY A 89 -1.49 -24.67 -4.72
N CYS A 90 -2.55 -24.50 -3.93
CA CYS A 90 -2.98 -25.49 -2.95
C CYS A 90 -3.41 -26.79 -3.61
N THR A 91 -4.27 -26.72 -4.63
CA THR A 91 -4.76 -27.90 -5.36
C THR A 91 -3.61 -28.65 -6.03
N LEU A 92 -2.68 -27.93 -6.68
CA LEU A 92 -1.53 -28.53 -7.35
C LEU A 92 -0.56 -29.17 -6.36
N GLY A 93 -0.31 -28.52 -5.21
CA GLY A 93 0.54 -29.10 -4.16
C GLY A 93 -0.02 -30.41 -3.62
N ILE A 94 -1.33 -30.47 -3.41
CA ILE A 94 -2.01 -31.69 -2.96
C ILE A 94 -1.93 -32.78 -4.03
N ALA A 95 -2.23 -32.43 -5.28
CA ALA A 95 -2.16 -33.37 -6.40
C ALA A 95 -0.74 -33.92 -6.62
N VAL A 96 0.30 -33.07 -6.52
CA VAL A 96 1.70 -33.49 -6.63
C VAL A 96 2.08 -34.37 -5.43
N GLY A 97 1.67 -34.00 -4.22
CA GLY A 97 1.87 -34.81 -3.02
C GLY A 97 1.25 -36.20 -3.17
N ASP A 98 -0.02 -36.28 -3.59
CA ASP A 98 -0.75 -37.55 -3.74
C ASP A 98 -0.12 -38.41 -4.85
N LEU A 99 0.27 -37.80 -5.97
CA LEU A 99 0.92 -38.49 -7.08
C LEU A 99 2.26 -39.09 -6.65
N LEU A 100 3.11 -38.29 -6.01
CA LEU A 100 4.42 -38.76 -5.55
C LEU A 100 4.27 -39.80 -4.42
N MET A 101 3.32 -39.64 -3.51
CA MET A 101 3.05 -40.62 -2.47
C MET A 101 2.52 -41.94 -3.03
N HIS A 102 1.73 -41.89 -4.10
CA HIS A 102 1.27 -43.09 -4.81
C HIS A 102 2.43 -43.90 -5.40
N PHE A 103 3.45 -43.23 -5.97
CA PHE A 103 4.61 -43.91 -6.56
C PHE A 103 5.71 -44.30 -5.56
N LEU A 104 6.02 -43.44 -4.59
CA LEU A 104 7.11 -43.67 -3.64
C LEU A 104 6.68 -44.45 -2.39
N GLY A 105 5.38 -44.47 -2.07
CA GLY A 105 4.84 -45.08 -0.86
C GLY A 105 5.02 -44.23 0.41
N ALA A 106 4.62 -44.79 1.55
CA ALA A 106 4.67 -44.11 2.85
C ALA A 106 6.01 -44.35 3.58
N GLY A 107 6.63 -43.29 4.10
CA GLY A 107 7.80 -43.36 4.98
C GLY A 107 8.52 -42.02 5.13
N LEU A 108 9.36 -41.89 6.17
CA LEU A 108 10.03 -40.63 6.52
C LEU A 108 11.02 -40.15 5.44
N TRP A 109 11.76 -41.08 4.82
CA TRP A 109 12.71 -40.72 3.76
C TRP A 109 11.98 -40.36 2.45
N GLN A 110 10.88 -41.07 2.15
CA GLN A 110 9.97 -40.73 1.05
C GLN A 110 9.37 -39.33 1.26
N ALA A 111 8.93 -39.01 2.48
CA ALA A 111 8.42 -37.68 2.83
C ALA A 111 9.45 -36.57 2.55
N GLY A 112 10.71 -36.80 2.90
CA GLY A 112 11.81 -35.88 2.60
C GLY A 112 11.98 -35.64 1.10
N ILE A 113 11.94 -36.71 0.29
CA ILE A 113 12.05 -36.61 -1.18
C ILE A 113 10.83 -35.87 -1.76
N ILE A 114 9.61 -36.24 -1.34
CA ILE A 114 8.37 -35.63 -1.81
C ILE A 114 8.38 -34.12 -1.52
N LEU A 115 8.77 -33.73 -0.30
CA LEU A 115 8.86 -32.34 0.09
C LEU A 115 9.91 -31.58 -0.74
N PHE A 116 11.10 -32.15 -0.88
CA PHE A 116 12.18 -31.53 -1.63
C PHE A 116 11.80 -31.30 -3.11
N VAL A 117 11.25 -32.32 -3.76
CA VAL A 117 10.79 -32.24 -5.15
C VAL A 117 9.65 -31.24 -5.30
N SER A 118 8.70 -31.22 -4.36
CA SER A 118 7.59 -30.26 -4.36
C SER A 118 8.10 -28.82 -4.29
N ILE A 119 9.05 -28.52 -3.40
CA ILE A 119 9.62 -27.17 -3.27
C ILE A 119 10.38 -26.76 -4.55
N LEU A 120 11.17 -27.66 -5.14
CA LEU A 120 11.87 -27.40 -6.40
C LEU A 120 10.91 -27.15 -7.55
N LEU A 121 9.87 -27.97 -7.67
CA LEU A 121 8.84 -27.81 -8.70
C LEU A 121 8.09 -26.49 -8.53
N ALA A 122 7.78 -26.09 -7.29
CA ALA A 122 7.12 -24.83 -7.04
C ALA A 122 7.99 -23.61 -7.41
N ARG A 123 9.29 -23.67 -7.12
CA ARG A 123 10.26 -22.64 -7.52
C ARG A 123 10.50 -22.60 -9.03
N PHE A 124 10.33 -23.73 -9.71
CA PHE A 124 10.38 -23.81 -11.16
C PHE A 124 9.16 -23.17 -11.82
N LEU A 125 7.97 -23.39 -11.26
CA LEU A 125 6.70 -22.88 -11.79
C LEU A 125 6.44 -21.41 -11.48
N ASP A 126 6.85 -20.91 -10.31
CA ASP A 126 6.65 -19.54 -9.91
C ASP A 126 7.85 -18.95 -9.17
N ARG A 127 8.12 -17.66 -9.39
CA ARG A 127 9.14 -16.89 -8.66
C ARG A 127 8.64 -16.46 -7.27
N GLY A 128 7.33 -16.52 -7.03
CA GLY A 128 6.68 -16.13 -5.78
C GLY A 128 7.01 -17.04 -4.58
N VAL A 129 7.41 -16.43 -3.46
CA VAL A 129 7.69 -17.14 -2.20
C VAL A 129 6.43 -17.81 -1.66
N ILE A 130 5.27 -17.17 -1.81
CA ILE A 130 3.99 -17.68 -1.29
C ILE A 130 3.62 -18.98 -2.00
N PHE A 131 3.70 -19.03 -3.34
CA PHE A 131 3.37 -20.23 -4.11
C PHE A 131 4.24 -21.41 -3.70
N ALA A 132 5.56 -21.20 -3.57
CA ALA A 132 6.48 -22.23 -3.10
C ALA A 132 6.19 -22.72 -1.68
N THR A 133 5.84 -21.80 -0.78
CA THR A 133 5.52 -22.15 0.62
C THR A 133 4.23 -22.96 0.70
N GLN A 134 3.20 -22.60 -0.08
CA GLN A 134 1.92 -23.31 -0.08
C GLN A 134 2.03 -24.70 -0.71
N LEU A 135 2.72 -24.79 -1.84
CA LEU A 135 2.93 -26.06 -2.52
C LEU A 135 3.70 -27.04 -1.61
N GLY A 136 4.75 -26.57 -0.94
CA GLY A 136 5.47 -27.37 0.06
C GLY A 136 4.62 -27.77 1.27
N LEU A 137 3.91 -26.81 1.88
CA LEU A 137 3.08 -27.06 3.07
C LEU A 137 1.99 -28.11 2.79
N GLN A 138 1.33 -28.02 1.64
CA GLN A 138 0.27 -28.96 1.26
C GLN A 138 0.81 -30.35 0.95
N SER A 139 1.96 -30.45 0.27
CA SER A 139 2.63 -31.74 0.05
C SER A 139 3.02 -32.42 1.37
N VAL A 140 3.49 -31.65 2.38
CA VAL A 140 3.78 -32.22 3.71
C VAL A 140 2.52 -32.77 4.38
N LEU A 141 1.42 -32.01 4.36
CA LEU A 141 0.17 -32.44 4.96
C LEU A 141 -0.35 -33.74 4.33
N VAL A 142 -0.23 -33.86 3.00
CA VAL A 142 -0.58 -35.09 2.27
C VAL A 142 0.21 -36.29 2.74
N VAL A 143 1.51 -36.14 2.98
CA VAL A 143 2.38 -37.24 3.40
C VAL A 143 2.15 -37.65 4.85
N LEU A 144 1.81 -36.69 5.73
CA LEU A 144 1.59 -36.96 7.15
C LEU A 144 0.20 -37.52 7.46
N LEU A 145 -0.79 -37.28 6.60
CA LEU A 145 -2.16 -37.72 6.82
C LEU A 145 -2.42 -39.11 6.23
N PRO A 146 -3.20 -39.97 6.92
CA PRO A 146 -3.63 -41.27 6.38
C PRO A 146 -4.44 -41.11 5.08
N ALA A 147 -4.26 -42.06 4.15
CA ALA A 147 -5.00 -42.04 2.89
C ALA A 147 -6.52 -42.14 3.15
N PRO A 148 -7.34 -41.24 2.57
CA PRO A 148 -8.78 -41.27 2.74
C PRO A 148 -9.40 -42.46 2.00
N ALA A 149 -10.55 -42.93 2.51
CA ALA A 149 -11.23 -44.11 1.98
C ALA A 149 -11.79 -43.93 0.55
N GLY A 150 -12.01 -42.70 0.10
CA GLY A 150 -12.63 -42.40 -1.21
C GLY A 150 -11.67 -42.36 -2.41
N GLY A 151 -10.41 -42.74 -2.26
CA GLY A 151 -9.43 -42.82 -3.35
C GLY A 151 -8.45 -41.63 -3.42
N PRO A 152 -7.44 -41.70 -4.33
CA PRO A 152 -6.26 -40.82 -4.31
C PRO A 152 -6.54 -39.35 -4.66
N PHE A 153 -7.66 -39.04 -5.33
CA PHE A 153 -7.97 -37.67 -5.76
C PHE A 153 -8.99 -36.94 -4.88
N THR A 154 -9.49 -37.58 -3.81
CA THR A 154 -10.46 -36.97 -2.90
C THR A 154 -9.92 -35.71 -2.24
N ARG A 155 -8.66 -35.73 -1.79
CA ARG A 155 -7.97 -34.56 -1.20
C ARG A 155 -7.81 -33.41 -2.19
N SER A 156 -7.52 -33.73 -3.45
CA SER A 156 -7.41 -32.74 -4.51
C SER A 156 -8.77 -32.10 -4.81
N LEU A 157 -9.85 -32.88 -4.81
CA LEU A 157 -11.22 -32.38 -4.96
C LEU A 157 -11.64 -31.50 -3.77
N ASP A 158 -11.30 -31.90 -2.54
CA ASP A 158 -11.51 -31.07 -1.34
C ASP A 158 -10.88 -29.69 -1.50
N ALA A 159 -9.64 -29.64 -1.98
CA ALA A 159 -8.93 -28.39 -2.20
C ALA A 159 -9.62 -27.47 -3.22
N VAL A 160 -10.19 -28.05 -4.28
CA VAL A 160 -10.99 -27.33 -5.27
C VAL A 160 -12.25 -26.76 -4.63
N VAL A 161 -12.96 -27.54 -3.80
CA VAL A 161 -14.15 -27.06 -3.06
C VAL A 161 -13.78 -25.88 -2.18
N GLY A 162 -12.69 -25.99 -1.40
CA GLY A 162 -12.20 -24.89 -0.58
C GLY A 162 -11.86 -23.62 -1.39
N GLY A 163 -11.22 -23.79 -2.55
CA GLY A 163 -10.93 -22.71 -3.49
C GLY A 163 -12.19 -22.06 -4.05
N LEU A 164 -13.20 -22.84 -4.42
CA LEU A 164 -14.49 -22.34 -4.92
C LEU A 164 -15.25 -21.55 -3.85
N ILE A 165 -15.25 -22.01 -2.60
CA ILE A 165 -15.86 -21.25 -1.50
C ILE A 165 -15.10 -19.96 -1.25
N ALA A 166 -13.76 -20.00 -1.24
CA ALA A 166 -12.95 -18.80 -1.09
C ALA A 166 -13.24 -17.78 -2.20
N LEU A 167 -13.33 -18.22 -3.45
CA LEU A 167 -13.69 -17.37 -4.58
C LEU A 167 -15.10 -16.79 -4.45
N THR A 168 -16.06 -17.63 -4.07
CA THR A 168 -17.46 -17.23 -3.88
C THR A 168 -17.58 -16.21 -2.75
N MET A 169 -16.97 -16.47 -1.61
CA MET A 169 -16.94 -15.54 -0.49
C MET A 169 -16.19 -14.27 -0.84
N THR A 170 -15.08 -14.32 -1.59
CA THR A 170 -14.37 -13.11 -2.03
C THR A 170 -15.23 -12.28 -2.99
N ALA A 171 -16.02 -12.92 -3.85
CA ALA A 171 -16.96 -12.23 -4.73
C ALA A 171 -18.18 -11.65 -3.98
N LEU A 172 -18.63 -12.31 -2.91
CA LEU A 172 -19.81 -11.92 -2.13
C LEU A 172 -19.51 -10.97 -0.97
N LEU A 173 -18.35 -11.08 -0.32
CA LEU A 173 -17.99 -10.24 0.82
C LEU A 173 -17.58 -8.86 0.33
N PRO A 174 -18.37 -7.82 0.65
CA PRO A 174 -18.06 -6.48 0.25
C PRO A 174 -16.88 -5.94 1.08
N ARG A 175 -15.66 -5.93 0.52
CA ARG A 175 -14.61 -5.01 1.00
C ARG A 175 -14.70 -3.75 0.18
N ASP A 176 -14.95 -2.61 0.82
CA ASP A 176 -14.91 -1.32 0.12
C ASP A 176 -13.52 -1.12 -0.47
N PRO A 177 -13.37 -1.16 -1.81
CA PRO A 177 -12.07 -1.11 -2.46
C PRO A 177 -11.39 0.26 -2.29
N ARG A 178 -12.07 1.26 -1.72
CA ARG A 178 -11.56 2.64 -1.61
C ARG A 178 -10.82 2.91 -0.29
N VAL A 179 -11.11 2.15 0.77
CA VAL A 179 -10.64 2.49 2.13
C VAL A 179 -9.11 2.43 2.23
N GLN A 180 -8.50 1.40 1.66
CA GLN A 180 -7.05 1.23 1.72
C GLN A 180 -6.31 2.23 0.81
N PRO A 181 -6.67 2.38 -0.48
CA PRO A 181 -6.06 3.40 -1.34
C PRO A 181 -6.16 4.82 -0.79
N ARG A 182 -7.31 5.20 -0.20
CA ARG A 182 -7.47 6.53 0.40
C ARG A 182 -6.53 6.78 1.58
N ARG A 183 -6.33 5.78 2.44
CA ARG A 183 -5.42 5.89 3.59
C ARG A 183 -3.97 6.03 3.14
N ASP A 184 -3.54 5.17 2.23
CA ASP A 184 -2.18 5.19 1.73
C ASP A 184 -1.91 6.50 0.96
N LEU A 185 -2.91 7.02 0.26
CA LEU A 185 -2.86 8.32 -0.40
C LEU A 185 -2.77 9.49 0.58
N GLN A 186 -3.53 9.47 1.67
CA GLN A 186 -3.43 10.46 2.74
C GLN A 186 -2.02 10.47 3.35
N GLU A 187 -1.42 9.30 3.55
CA GLU A 187 -0.04 9.17 4.03
C GLU A 187 0.97 9.72 3.02
N LEU A 188 0.78 9.46 1.72
CA LEU A 188 1.64 9.98 0.66
C LEU A 188 1.59 11.51 0.59
N VAL A 189 0.39 12.08 0.57
CA VAL A 189 0.20 13.53 0.49
C VAL A 189 0.74 14.20 1.76
N GLY A 190 0.49 13.64 2.95
CA GLY A 190 1.06 14.16 4.20
C GLY A 190 2.59 14.12 4.25
N MET A 191 3.22 13.09 3.68
CA MET A 191 4.68 13.08 3.54
C MET A 191 5.17 14.15 2.56
N PHE A 192 4.43 14.40 1.49
CA PHE A 192 4.77 15.41 0.51
C PHE A 192 4.59 16.83 1.06
N SER A 193 3.49 17.13 1.74
CA SER A 193 3.28 18.42 2.41
C SER A 193 4.36 18.65 3.49
N THR A 194 4.68 17.64 4.29
CA THR A 194 5.80 17.70 5.27
C THR A 194 7.13 18.01 4.59
N MET A 195 7.44 17.34 3.47
CA MET A 195 8.67 17.60 2.71
C MET A 195 8.73 19.05 2.21
N LEU A 196 7.64 19.60 1.68
CA LEU A 196 7.59 20.99 1.20
C LEU A 196 7.73 22.00 2.35
N ARG A 197 7.13 21.73 3.52
CA ARG A 197 7.32 22.55 4.73
C ARG A 197 8.77 22.50 5.24
N GLU A 198 9.40 21.32 5.22
CA GLU A 198 10.83 21.18 5.57
C GLU A 198 11.71 21.96 4.57
N CYS A 199 11.38 21.98 3.28
CA CYS A 199 12.04 22.81 2.27
C CYS A 199 11.83 24.32 2.49
N SER A 200 10.62 24.74 2.85
CA SER A 200 10.29 26.11 3.21
C SER A 200 11.11 26.59 4.41
N ALA A 201 11.11 25.82 5.50
CA ALA A 201 11.89 26.12 6.70
C ALA A 201 13.41 26.12 6.43
N ALA A 202 13.90 25.25 5.55
CA ALA A 202 15.31 25.23 5.16
C ALA A 202 15.73 26.51 4.42
N LEU A 203 14.86 27.10 3.61
CA LEU A 203 15.12 28.37 2.94
C LEU A 203 15.09 29.54 3.92
N ALA A 204 14.05 29.61 4.76
CA ALA A 204 13.89 30.70 5.73
C ALA A 204 15.07 30.77 6.72
N ASP A 205 15.52 29.61 7.21
CA ASP A 205 16.63 29.52 8.18
C ASP A 205 18.03 29.40 7.51
N ALA A 206 18.10 29.40 6.18
CA ALA A 206 19.32 29.11 5.42
C ALA A 206 20.05 27.81 5.86
N ASP A 207 19.28 26.75 6.19
CA ASP A 207 19.77 25.47 6.70
C ASP A 207 19.78 24.40 5.60
N SER A 208 20.95 24.18 4.99
CA SER A 208 21.11 23.19 3.93
C SER A 208 20.98 21.73 4.41
N THR A 209 21.16 21.49 5.72
CA THR A 209 20.99 20.16 6.33
C THR A 209 19.51 19.79 6.38
N ARG A 210 18.63 20.74 6.72
CA ARG A 210 17.18 20.54 6.64
C ARG A 210 16.71 20.26 5.22
N ALA A 211 17.24 20.98 4.22
CA ALA A 211 16.92 20.70 2.81
C ALA A 211 17.33 19.26 2.41
N TRP A 212 18.46 18.77 2.91
CA TRP A 212 18.88 17.39 2.69
C TRP A 212 17.96 16.38 3.36
N HIS A 213 17.50 16.63 4.59
CA HIS A 213 16.52 15.78 5.28
C HIS A 213 15.20 15.70 4.52
N ALA A 214 14.70 16.82 4.00
CA ALA A 214 13.51 16.85 3.15
C ALA A 214 13.68 15.97 1.90
N LEU A 215 14.85 16.01 1.24
CA LEU A 215 15.16 15.15 0.11
C LEU A 215 15.18 13.65 0.49
N VAL A 216 15.75 13.29 1.64
CA VAL A 216 15.76 11.90 2.13
C VAL A 216 14.34 11.40 2.38
N ARG A 217 13.50 12.21 3.02
CA ARG A 217 12.07 11.91 3.22
C ARG A 217 11.38 11.70 1.88
N GLY A 218 11.52 12.64 0.94
CA GLY A 218 10.95 12.52 -0.40
C GLY A 218 11.43 11.28 -1.17
N ARG A 219 12.62 10.75 -0.89
CA ARG A 219 13.10 9.49 -1.50
C ARG A 219 12.48 8.25 -0.86
N SER A 220 12.22 8.28 0.44
CA SER A 220 11.59 7.16 1.17
C SER A 220 10.13 6.91 0.78
N SER A 221 9.44 7.87 0.16
CA SER A 221 8.03 7.72 -0.23
C SER A 221 7.81 6.86 -1.48
N GLN A 222 8.86 6.45 -2.21
CA GLN A 222 8.72 5.64 -3.42
C GLN A 222 8.02 4.30 -3.16
N SER A 223 8.35 3.63 -2.05
CA SER A 223 7.73 2.36 -1.68
C SER A 223 6.23 2.51 -1.41
N LEU A 224 5.80 3.67 -0.90
CA LEU A 224 4.39 3.97 -0.68
C LEU A 224 3.66 4.23 -2.00
N VAL A 225 4.27 4.98 -2.95
CA VAL A 225 3.72 5.15 -4.31
C VAL A 225 3.51 3.80 -4.99
N ASP A 226 4.49 2.90 -4.89
CA ASP A 226 4.41 1.57 -5.49
C ASP A 226 3.31 0.72 -4.82
N ALA A 227 3.16 0.83 -3.49
CA ALA A 227 2.08 0.18 -2.75
C ALA A 227 0.69 0.69 -3.14
N ILE A 228 0.51 2.02 -3.28
CA ILE A 228 -0.75 2.64 -3.70
C ILE A 228 -1.13 2.16 -5.10
N ARG A 229 -0.19 2.13 -6.04
CA ARG A 229 -0.43 1.62 -7.41
C ARG A 229 -0.84 0.15 -7.40
N GLY A 230 -0.19 -0.67 -6.58
CA GLY A 230 -0.57 -2.07 -6.37
C GLY A 230 -2.00 -2.21 -5.86
N SER A 231 -2.35 -1.42 -4.84
CA SER A 231 -3.68 -1.43 -4.22
C SER A 231 -4.79 -0.92 -5.15
N LEU A 232 -4.52 0.13 -5.94
CA LEU A 232 -5.46 0.64 -6.94
C LEU A 232 -5.69 -0.35 -8.07
N LYS A 233 -4.63 -1.00 -8.56
CA LYS A 233 -4.76 -2.06 -9.57
C LYS A 233 -5.61 -3.21 -9.06
N ALA A 234 -5.38 -3.65 -7.82
CA ALA A 234 -6.19 -4.66 -7.15
C ALA A 234 -7.66 -4.22 -7.03
N SER A 235 -7.90 -2.96 -6.66
CA SER A 235 -9.23 -2.36 -6.49
C SER A 235 -10.00 -2.23 -7.81
N SER A 236 -9.30 -1.92 -8.90
CA SER A 236 -9.85 -1.87 -10.26
C SER A 236 -10.27 -3.25 -10.75
N GLU A 237 -9.47 -4.29 -10.50
CA GLU A 237 -9.82 -5.68 -10.80
C GLU A 237 -11.10 -6.12 -10.07
N VAL A 238 -11.21 -5.82 -8.77
CA VAL A 238 -12.42 -6.12 -7.97
C VAL A 238 -13.65 -5.43 -8.56
N THR A 239 -13.52 -4.15 -8.92
CA THR A 239 -14.63 -3.35 -9.48
C THR A 239 -15.08 -3.86 -10.85
N ARG A 240 -14.18 -4.48 -11.63
CA ARG A 240 -14.51 -5.10 -12.93
C ARG A 240 -15.31 -6.40 -12.76
N ILE A 241 -15.00 -7.19 -11.73
CA ILE A 241 -15.58 -8.52 -11.50
C ILE A 241 -16.88 -8.44 -10.70
N ALA A 242 -16.94 -7.59 -9.67
CA ALA A 242 -18.07 -7.53 -8.74
C ALA A 242 -19.14 -6.50 -9.17
N PRO A 243 -20.38 -6.93 -9.52
CA PRO A 243 -21.43 -6.03 -10.00
C PRO A 243 -21.79 -4.90 -9.01
N ALA A 244 -21.74 -5.20 -7.70
CA ALA A 244 -22.06 -4.27 -6.62
C ALA A 244 -21.14 -3.03 -6.59
N TYR A 245 -19.94 -3.12 -7.17
CA TYR A 245 -18.93 -2.06 -7.11
C TYR A 245 -18.77 -1.25 -8.39
N ARG A 246 -19.45 -1.62 -9.47
CA ARG A 246 -19.39 -0.90 -10.75
C ARG A 246 -19.67 0.61 -10.62
N ARG A 247 -20.53 1.01 -9.67
CA ARG A 247 -20.85 2.41 -9.37
C ARG A 247 -19.66 3.24 -8.86
N HIS A 248 -18.62 2.61 -8.32
CA HIS A 248 -17.43 3.26 -7.76
C HIS A 248 -16.26 3.31 -8.76
N ARG A 249 -16.45 2.77 -9.99
CA ARG A 249 -15.41 2.74 -11.02
C ARG A 249 -14.89 4.13 -11.37
N ALA A 250 -15.80 5.07 -11.66
CA ALA A 250 -15.43 6.45 -11.98
C ALA A 250 -14.63 7.12 -10.86
N GLU A 251 -14.96 6.79 -9.61
CA GLU A 251 -14.27 7.32 -8.45
C GLU A 251 -12.84 6.76 -8.29
N LEU A 252 -12.66 5.46 -8.57
CA LEU A 252 -11.34 4.84 -8.59
C LEU A 252 -10.47 5.38 -9.73
N GLU A 253 -11.06 5.60 -10.91
CA GLU A 253 -10.37 6.21 -12.06
C GLU A 253 -9.96 7.69 -11.78
N GLU A 254 -10.74 8.42 -10.99
CA GLU A 254 -10.35 9.75 -10.48
C GLU A 254 -9.15 9.66 -9.51
N ILE A 255 -9.18 8.73 -8.55
CA ILE A 255 -8.08 8.53 -7.61
C ILE A 255 -6.80 8.07 -8.33
N GLU A 256 -6.92 7.15 -9.29
CA GLU A 256 -5.80 6.65 -10.08
C GLU A 256 -5.10 7.76 -10.86
N ARG A 257 -5.88 8.63 -11.52
CA ARG A 257 -5.34 9.84 -12.18
C ARG A 257 -4.67 10.79 -11.18
N ALA A 258 -5.30 11.07 -10.04
CA ALA A 258 -4.70 11.92 -9.02
C ALA A 258 -3.34 11.37 -8.52
N VAL A 259 -3.24 10.04 -8.32
CA VAL A 259 -1.99 9.39 -7.90
C VAL A 259 -0.89 9.48 -8.95
N GLU A 260 -1.24 9.39 -10.23
CA GLU A 260 -0.28 9.56 -11.33
C GLU A 260 0.40 10.93 -11.25
N PHE A 261 -0.42 11.98 -11.17
CA PHE A 261 0.09 13.36 -11.10
C PHE A 261 0.76 13.68 -9.76
N LEU A 262 0.30 13.11 -8.64
CA LEU A 262 1.00 13.25 -7.35
C LEU A 262 2.38 12.59 -7.37
N ASP A 263 2.58 11.46 -8.07
CA ASP A 263 3.93 10.87 -8.27
C ASP A 263 4.82 11.80 -9.11
N LEU A 264 4.29 12.40 -10.18
CA LEU A 264 5.02 13.38 -10.99
C LEU A 264 5.41 14.62 -10.16
N GLY A 265 4.45 15.20 -9.43
CA GLY A 265 4.68 16.32 -8.54
C GLY A 265 5.74 16.00 -7.47
N LEU A 266 5.67 14.83 -6.85
CA LEU A 266 6.66 14.38 -5.86
C LEU A 266 8.06 14.16 -6.47
N ARG A 267 8.16 13.67 -7.72
CA ARG A 267 9.43 13.59 -8.45
C ARG A 267 10.03 14.98 -8.66
N ASN A 268 9.23 15.93 -9.11
CA ASN A 268 9.67 17.31 -9.31
C ASN A 268 10.03 17.98 -7.97
N GLY A 269 9.26 17.75 -6.91
CA GLY A 269 9.56 18.19 -5.55
C GLY A 269 10.90 17.68 -5.03
N ARG A 270 11.28 16.42 -5.34
CA ARG A 270 12.62 15.89 -5.01
C ARG A 270 13.74 16.62 -5.74
N VAL A 271 13.52 17.04 -6.98
CA VAL A 271 14.49 17.83 -7.75
C VAL A 271 14.65 19.21 -7.12
N VAL A 272 13.54 19.86 -6.74
CA VAL A 272 13.52 21.13 -6.01
C VAL A 272 14.28 21.00 -4.69
N ALA A 273 13.95 20.02 -3.84
CA ALA A 273 14.63 19.79 -2.56
C ALA A 273 16.14 19.58 -2.72
N ARG A 274 16.55 18.82 -3.75
CA ARG A 274 17.98 18.64 -4.08
C ARG A 274 18.64 19.97 -4.48
N ARG A 275 17.95 20.79 -5.27
CA ARG A 275 18.48 22.08 -5.74
C ARG A 275 18.61 23.09 -4.60
N LEU A 276 17.69 23.08 -3.64
CA LEU A 276 17.71 23.96 -2.47
C LEU A 276 19.02 23.85 -1.67
N THR A 277 19.53 22.63 -1.45
CA THR A 277 20.82 22.44 -0.76
C THR A 277 21.96 23.24 -1.43
N SER A 278 22.02 23.23 -2.77
CA SER A 278 23.04 23.99 -3.51
C SER A 278 22.81 25.49 -3.44
N VAL A 279 21.56 25.92 -3.57
CA VAL A 279 21.16 27.34 -3.56
C VAL A 279 21.47 27.98 -2.20
N ILE A 280 21.19 27.26 -1.10
CA ILE A 280 21.50 27.70 0.26
C ILE A 280 23.01 27.77 0.49
N ASN A 281 23.75 26.71 0.15
CA ASN A 281 25.21 26.67 0.35
C ASN A 281 25.96 27.76 -0.43
N ASN A 282 25.46 28.13 -1.62
CA ASN A 282 26.07 29.16 -2.46
C ASN A 282 25.60 30.59 -2.11
N ALA A 283 24.73 30.76 -1.11
CA ALA A 283 24.06 32.04 -0.82
C ALA A 283 23.50 32.70 -2.10
N ALA A 284 22.84 31.88 -2.93
CA ALA A 284 22.41 32.26 -4.28
C ALA A 284 21.10 33.07 -4.31
N LEU A 285 20.47 33.29 -3.16
CA LEU A 285 19.25 34.08 -2.99
C LEU A 285 19.49 35.24 -2.03
N THR A 286 18.79 36.36 -2.26
CA THR A 286 18.60 37.40 -1.25
C THR A 286 17.62 36.90 -0.19
N GLN A 287 17.61 37.51 1.00
CA GLN A 287 16.67 37.13 2.07
C GLN A 287 15.21 37.25 1.58
N THR A 288 14.87 38.34 0.89
CA THR A 288 13.52 38.56 0.35
C THR A 288 13.10 37.49 -0.65
N ALA A 289 14.03 37.01 -1.49
CA ALA A 289 13.75 35.93 -2.43
C ALA A 289 13.63 34.57 -1.73
N ALA A 290 14.46 34.31 -0.71
CA ALA A 290 14.38 33.11 0.09
C ALA A 290 13.04 33.02 0.83
N ASP A 291 12.60 34.11 1.47
CA ASP A 291 11.32 34.22 2.16
C ASP A 291 10.15 34.01 1.18
N SER A 292 10.18 34.66 0.01
CA SER A 292 9.13 34.53 -1.02
C SER A 292 8.99 33.08 -1.54
N ILE A 293 10.10 32.38 -1.74
CA ILE A 293 10.07 30.97 -2.18
C ILE A 293 9.67 30.05 -1.02
N ALA A 294 10.09 30.37 0.21
CA ALA A 294 9.69 29.63 1.40
C ALA A 294 8.17 29.70 1.62
N ASP A 295 7.59 30.90 1.48
CA ASP A 295 6.14 31.10 1.57
C ASP A 295 5.42 30.32 0.48
N LEU A 296 5.87 30.39 -0.77
CA LEU A 296 5.29 29.63 -1.89
C LEU A 296 5.29 28.11 -1.61
N LEU A 297 6.38 27.57 -1.07
CA LEU A 297 6.49 26.15 -0.71
C LEU A 297 5.57 25.77 0.47
N ALA A 298 5.43 26.65 1.47
CA ALA A 298 4.55 26.43 2.61
C ALA A 298 3.07 26.44 2.16
N GLU A 299 2.69 27.42 1.34
CA GLU A 299 1.34 27.51 0.77
C GLU A 299 1.03 26.30 -0.14
N THR A 300 2.02 25.82 -0.91
CA THR A 300 1.85 24.59 -1.71
C THR A 300 1.61 23.37 -0.81
N ALA A 301 2.25 23.33 0.36
CA ALA A 301 2.03 22.27 1.34
C ALA A 301 0.63 22.34 1.97
N ASP A 302 0.12 23.54 2.26
CA ASP A 302 -1.24 23.76 2.74
C ASP A 302 -2.27 23.28 1.70
N ALA A 303 -2.08 23.67 0.44
CA ALA A 303 -2.95 23.24 -0.65
C ALA A 303 -2.93 21.71 -0.87
N LEU A 304 -1.78 21.06 -0.65
CA LEU A 304 -1.69 19.59 -0.65
C LEU A 304 -2.51 18.96 0.47
N ASP A 305 -2.52 19.54 1.66
CA ASP A 305 -3.33 19.01 2.77
C ASP A 305 -4.84 19.09 2.41
N ASP A 306 -5.27 20.13 1.69
CA ASP A 306 -6.63 20.22 1.15
C ASP A 306 -6.92 19.19 0.05
N VAL A 307 -5.94 18.90 -0.82
CA VAL A 307 -6.03 17.77 -1.76
C VAL A 307 -6.25 16.46 -0.99
N ALA A 308 -5.51 16.23 0.10
CA ALA A 308 -5.68 15.03 0.94
C ALA A 308 -7.10 14.94 1.52
N LEU A 309 -7.63 16.05 2.04
CA LEU A 309 -9.01 16.11 2.56
C LEU A 309 -10.03 15.77 1.46
N GLY A 310 -9.84 16.29 0.24
CA GLY A 310 -10.69 15.96 -0.90
C GLY A 310 -10.63 14.48 -1.29
N LEU A 311 -9.45 13.87 -1.32
CA LEU A 311 -9.26 12.47 -1.72
C LEU A 311 -9.88 11.49 -0.73
N VAL A 312 -9.89 11.83 0.57
CA VAL A 312 -10.42 10.96 1.63
C VAL A 312 -11.94 11.13 1.83
N ALA A 313 -12.51 12.27 1.42
CA ALA A 313 -13.92 12.60 1.62
C ALA A 313 -14.89 11.53 1.09
N GLU A 314 -15.78 11.04 1.97
CA GLU A 314 -16.78 10.04 1.63
C GLU A 314 -17.93 10.60 0.78
N ARG A 315 -18.37 11.82 1.09
CA ARG A 315 -19.44 12.49 0.36
C ARG A 315 -18.90 13.19 -0.87
N ARG A 316 -19.61 13.05 -2.00
CA ARG A 316 -19.25 13.70 -3.26
C ARG A 316 -19.23 15.23 -3.17
N GLU A 317 -20.12 15.82 -2.38
CA GLU A 317 -20.19 17.27 -2.20
C GLU A 317 -18.98 17.80 -1.43
N GLU A 318 -18.63 17.18 -0.30
CA GLU A 318 -17.43 17.52 0.48
C GLU A 318 -16.16 17.39 -0.36
N ARG A 319 -16.04 16.30 -1.13
CA ARG A 319 -14.91 16.12 -2.05
C ARG A 319 -14.80 17.22 -3.09
N ARG A 320 -15.91 17.58 -3.73
CA ARG A 320 -15.94 18.63 -4.76
C ARG A 320 -15.59 19.99 -4.16
N ALA A 321 -16.05 20.27 -2.95
CA ALA A 321 -15.71 21.50 -2.24
C ALA A 321 -14.20 21.58 -1.95
N GLN A 322 -13.62 20.55 -1.33
CA GLN A 322 -12.19 20.54 -0.98
C GLN A 322 -11.30 20.55 -2.23
N MET A 323 -11.63 19.76 -3.25
CA MET A 323 -10.90 19.78 -4.52
C MET A 323 -10.96 21.13 -5.23
N ARG A 324 -12.08 21.86 -5.09
CA ARG A 324 -12.20 23.21 -5.62
C ARG A 324 -11.35 24.20 -4.83
N THR A 325 -11.31 24.10 -3.50
CA THR A 325 -10.45 24.94 -2.66
C THR A 325 -8.98 24.74 -3.03
N ALA A 326 -8.49 23.50 -2.98
CA ALA A 326 -7.11 23.16 -3.36
C ALA A 326 -6.75 23.66 -4.77
N ARG A 327 -7.67 23.54 -5.73
CA ARG A 327 -7.45 24.01 -7.09
C ARG A 327 -7.28 25.53 -7.16
N LEU A 328 -8.10 26.28 -6.44
CA LEU A 328 -8.02 27.74 -6.43
C LEU A 328 -6.72 28.22 -5.77
N GLU A 329 -6.30 27.57 -4.69
CA GLU A 329 -5.04 27.87 -4.00
C GLU A 329 -3.83 27.55 -4.89
N LEU A 330 -3.79 26.36 -5.49
CA LEU A 330 -2.72 25.98 -6.42
C LEU A 330 -2.67 26.91 -7.64
N ALA A 331 -3.82 27.41 -8.12
CA ALA A 331 -3.87 28.35 -9.23
C ALA A 331 -3.29 29.72 -8.86
N ASP A 332 -3.59 30.22 -7.66
CA ASP A 332 -2.99 31.45 -7.13
C ASP A 332 -1.47 31.31 -6.96
N ILE A 333 -1.03 30.18 -6.39
CA ILE A 333 0.40 29.85 -6.23
C ILE A 333 1.10 29.78 -7.59
N ALA A 334 0.48 29.11 -8.58
CA ALA A 334 1.02 29.01 -9.93
C ALA A 334 1.14 30.37 -10.62
N ALA A 335 0.17 31.27 -10.42
CA ALA A 335 0.21 32.62 -10.97
C ALA A 335 1.40 33.45 -10.45
N ARG A 336 1.92 33.12 -9.24
CA ARG A 336 3.09 33.75 -8.61
C ARG A 336 4.44 33.10 -8.96
N ALA A 337 4.46 31.97 -9.67
CA ALA A 337 5.66 31.20 -9.98
C ALA A 337 6.52 31.82 -11.12
N HIS A 338 6.94 33.08 -10.94
CA HIS A 338 7.81 33.83 -11.82
C HIS A 338 9.03 34.39 -11.07
N PRO A 339 10.26 34.28 -11.61
CA PRO A 339 11.46 34.74 -10.90
C PRO A 339 11.38 36.19 -10.42
N ARG A 340 10.92 37.12 -11.26
CA ARG A 340 10.75 38.54 -10.89
C ARG A 340 9.71 38.78 -9.79
N GLN A 341 8.63 38.00 -9.75
CA GLN A 341 7.59 38.15 -8.73
C GLN A 341 8.06 37.60 -7.38
N LEU A 342 8.97 36.63 -7.40
CA LEU A 342 9.64 36.06 -6.23
C LEU A 342 10.95 36.78 -5.87
N HIS A 343 11.18 37.99 -6.41
CA HIS A 343 12.36 38.81 -6.15
C HIS A 343 13.70 38.12 -6.45
N VAL A 344 13.71 37.15 -7.38
CA VAL A 344 14.90 36.41 -7.78
C VAL A 344 15.62 37.13 -8.91
N GLU A 345 16.89 37.45 -8.69
CA GLU A 345 17.74 38.16 -9.66
C GLU A 345 18.89 37.31 -10.21
N ARG A 346 19.26 36.22 -9.52
CA ARG A 346 20.42 35.37 -9.89
C ARG A 346 19.96 34.13 -10.66
N LEU A 347 20.74 33.75 -11.67
CA LEU A 347 20.48 32.58 -12.53
C LEU A 347 20.24 31.28 -11.74
N GLU A 348 20.97 31.05 -10.65
CA GLU A 348 20.78 29.86 -9.81
C GLU A 348 19.41 29.80 -9.14
N GLY A 349 18.90 30.97 -8.71
CA GLY A 349 17.55 31.11 -8.17
C GLY A 349 16.49 31.05 -9.26
N GLU A 350 16.75 31.64 -10.44
CA GLU A 350 15.81 31.55 -11.57
C GLU A 350 15.58 30.09 -11.97
N ALA A 351 16.66 29.31 -12.02
CA ALA A 351 16.59 27.87 -12.26
C ALA A 351 15.77 27.13 -11.20
N LEU A 352 15.83 27.54 -9.92
CA LEU A 352 15.01 26.97 -8.86
C LEU A 352 13.52 27.25 -9.10
N VAL A 353 13.17 28.49 -9.46
CA VAL A 353 11.77 28.87 -9.79
C VAL A 353 11.27 28.10 -11.02
N ILE A 354 12.11 27.92 -12.04
CA ILE A 354 11.78 27.11 -13.21
C ILE A 354 11.49 25.66 -12.82
N LEU A 355 12.22 25.09 -11.86
CA LEU A 355 12.01 23.73 -11.37
C LEU A 355 10.74 23.55 -10.51
N LEU A 356 10.24 24.62 -9.89
CA LEU A 356 8.96 24.60 -9.15
C LEU A 356 7.76 24.46 -10.09
N ARG A 357 7.84 25.03 -11.30
CA ARG A 357 6.70 25.14 -12.22
C ARG A 357 6.12 23.78 -12.65
N PRO A 358 6.92 22.78 -13.08
CA PRO A 358 6.39 21.46 -13.40
C PRO A 358 5.67 20.80 -12.22
N MET A 359 6.20 20.95 -11.00
CA MET A 359 5.54 20.43 -9.79
C MET A 359 4.16 21.05 -9.61
N LEU A 360 4.04 22.37 -9.75
CA LEU A 360 2.74 23.06 -9.61
C LEU A 360 1.74 22.63 -10.69
N VAL A 361 2.20 22.42 -11.92
CA VAL A 361 1.37 21.89 -13.01
C VAL A 361 0.86 20.49 -12.66
N ASP A 362 1.75 19.58 -12.23
CA ASP A 362 1.35 18.24 -11.81
C ASP A 362 0.34 18.28 -10.65
N LEU A 363 0.53 19.17 -9.67
CA LEU A 363 -0.41 19.32 -8.55
C LEU A 363 -1.78 19.85 -9.02
N LEU A 364 -1.82 20.80 -9.96
CA LEU A 364 -3.06 21.26 -10.58
C LEU A 364 -3.76 20.13 -11.34
N GLU A 365 -3.03 19.34 -12.12
CA GLU A 365 -3.56 18.16 -12.83
C GLU A 365 -4.07 17.09 -11.86
N ALA A 366 -3.44 16.92 -10.69
CA ALA A 366 -3.92 16.04 -9.62
C ALA A 366 -5.29 16.46 -9.06
N THR A 367 -5.62 17.76 -9.10
CA THR A 367 -6.97 18.26 -8.76
C THR A 367 -7.99 18.09 -9.90
N GLY A 368 -7.53 17.71 -11.11
CA GLY A 368 -8.38 17.49 -12.29
C GLY A 368 -8.39 18.63 -13.32
N HIS A 369 -7.41 19.55 -13.28
CA HIS A 369 -7.19 20.44 -14.43
C HIS A 369 -6.70 19.66 -15.66
N ALA A 370 -7.02 20.15 -16.84
CA ALA A 370 -6.33 19.72 -18.05
C ALA A 370 -4.93 20.34 -18.10
N HIS A 371 -3.95 19.63 -18.68
CA HIS A 371 -2.58 20.09 -18.79
C HIS A 371 -2.45 21.53 -19.34
N ASP A 372 -3.12 21.81 -20.47
CA ASP A 372 -3.06 23.13 -21.11
C ASP A 372 -3.63 24.26 -20.23
N GLU A 373 -4.67 23.96 -19.44
CA GLU A 373 -5.24 24.91 -18.49
C GLU A 373 -4.28 25.17 -17.32
N ALA A 374 -3.66 24.12 -16.79
CA ALA A 374 -2.67 24.24 -15.72
C ALA A 374 -1.44 25.04 -16.16
N VAL A 375 -0.95 24.81 -17.38
CA VAL A 375 0.16 25.57 -17.96
C VAL A 375 -0.23 27.03 -18.23
N ALA A 376 -1.46 27.28 -18.67
CA ALA A 376 -1.95 28.65 -18.93
C ALA A 376 -2.04 29.52 -17.67
N LEU A 377 -2.15 28.92 -16.49
CA LEU A 377 -2.12 29.65 -15.21
C LEU A 377 -0.73 30.17 -14.85
N LEU A 378 0.33 29.57 -15.41
CA LEU A 378 1.69 30.02 -15.15
C LEU A 378 2.02 31.30 -15.95
N PRO A 379 2.70 32.27 -15.34
CA PRO A 379 3.17 33.47 -16.04
C PRO A 379 4.23 33.11 -17.09
N ARG A 380 4.23 33.82 -18.23
CA ARG A 380 5.25 33.65 -19.28
C ARG A 380 6.63 34.08 -18.77
N LEU A 381 7.66 33.32 -19.12
CA LEU A 381 9.07 33.60 -18.80
C LEU A 381 9.71 34.54 -19.83
#